data_AF-K9ZMY0-F1
#
_entry.id   AF-K9ZMY0-F1
#
_cell.length_a   1.000
_cell.length_b   1.000
_cell.length_c   1.000
_cell.angle_alpha   90.00
_cell.angle_beta   90.00
_cell.angle_gamma   90.00
#
_symmetry.space_group_name_H-M   'P 1'
#
loop_
_entity.id
_entity.type
_entity.pdbx_description
1 polymer ?
#
loop_
_entity_poly.entity_id
_entity_poly.type
_entity_poly.pdbx_seq_one_letter_code
_entity_poly.pdbx_strand_id
1 'polypeptide(L)' 'MNNLRFLADVHISPLTVAALKLKGYDILQSTDLLPNTAADVDILGLARVEGRIIITQDLNFLMLITMNLI' A
#
# COMPACT_ATOMS: atom_id res chain seq x y z
N MET A 1 -3.96 -19.09 -10.66
CA MET A 1 -4.06 -18.54 -9.28
C MET A 1 -3.81 -17.06 -9.39
N ASN A 2 -4.68 -16.19 -8.85
CA ASN A 2 -4.41 -14.76 -8.85
C ASN A 2 -3.16 -14.49 -8.03
N ASN A 3 -2.10 -13.97 -8.66
CA ASN A 3 -0.96 -13.45 -7.92
C ASN A 3 -1.44 -12.27 -7.08
N LEU A 4 -1.23 -12.35 -5.77
CA LEU A 4 -1.52 -11.23 -4.87
C LEU A 4 -0.64 -10.04 -5.26
N ARG A 5 -1.26 -8.86 -5.35
CA ARG A 5 -0.60 -7.60 -5.69
C ARG A 5 -0.58 -6.74 -4.44
N PHE A 6 0.57 -6.17 -4.11
CA PHE A 6 0.76 -5.42 -2.89
C PHE A 6 1.05 -3.95 -3.18
N LEU A 7 0.62 -3.09 -2.27
CA LEU A 7 0.97 -1.68 -2.22
C LEU A 7 1.55 -1.39 -0.83
N ALA A 8 2.83 -1.06 -0.77
CA ALA A 8 3.49 -0.68 0.48
C ALA A 8 3.20 0.78 0.80
N ASP A 9 2.76 1.03 2.02
CA ASP A 9 2.56 2.38 2.55
C ASP A 9 3.88 3.17 2.65
N VAL A 10 3.79 4.50 2.79
CA VAL A 10 4.92 5.43 2.87
C VAL A 10 5.89 5.09 4.01
N HIS A 11 5.36 4.54 5.11
CA HIS A 11 6.17 4.17 6.28
C HIS A 11 6.89 2.82 6.14
N ILE A 12 6.63 2.05 5.08
CA ILE A 12 7.42 0.85 4.78
C ILE A 12 8.74 1.28 4.14
N SER A 13 9.86 0.79 4.68
CA SER A 13 11.18 1.10 4.13
C SER A 13 11.28 0.70 2.64
N PRO A 14 11.82 1.58 1.76
CA PRO A 14 12.10 1.23 0.36
C PRO A 14 13.01 0.00 0.22
N LEU A 15 13.91 -0.23 1.19
CA LEU A 15 14.77 -1.42 1.21
C LEU A 15 13.96 -2.71 1.42
N THR A 16 12.89 -2.65 2.21
CA THR A 16 11.97 -3.77 2.39
C THR A 16 11.20 -4.05 1.10
N VAL A 17 10.70 -3.01 0.42
CA VAL A 17 10.03 -3.15 -0.87
C VAL A 17 10.98 -3.76 -1.91
N ALA A 18 12.23 -3.28 -1.99
CA ALA A 18 13.25 -3.82 -2.88
C ALA A 18 13.55 -5.30 -2.60
N ALA A 19 13.71 -5.67 -1.32
CA ALA A 19 13.94 -7.06 -0.92
C ALA A 19 12.76 -7.98 -1.27
N LEU A 20 11.51 -7.48 -1.16
CA LEU A 20 10.32 -8.23 -1.56
C LEU A 20 10.21 -8.36 -3.09
N LYS A 21 10.51 -7.31 -3.85
CA LYS A 21 10.61 -7.38 -5.32
C LYS A 21 11.62 -8.45 -5.75
N LEU A 22 12.80 -8.49 -5.12
CA LEU A 22 13.83 -9.51 -5.40
C LEU A 22 13.38 -10.95 -5.10
N LYS A 23 12.43 -11.12 -4.17
CA LYS A 23 11.82 -12.42 -3.87
C LYS A 23 10.66 -12.80 -4.80
N GLY A 24 10.33 -11.95 -5.79
CA GLY A 24 9.30 -12.22 -6.78
C GLY A 24 7.89 -11.78 -6.40
N TYR A 25 7.72 -10.98 -5.34
CA TYR A 25 6.41 -10.41 -5.00
C TYR A 25 6.05 -9.25 -5.94
N ASP A 26 4.80 -9.20 -6.42
CA ASP A 26 4.23 -8.01 -7.08
C ASP A 26 3.92 -6.98 -6.00
N ILE A 27 4.88 -6.09 -5.73
CA ILE A 27 4.76 -5.02 -4.74
C ILE A 27 5.26 -3.71 -5.32
N LEU A 28 4.50 -2.64 -5.10
CA LEU A 28 4.88 -1.26 -5.41
C LEU A 28 4.93 -0.43 -4.12
N GLN A 29 5.69 0.65 -4.12
CA GLN A 29 5.60 1.64 -3.05
C GLN A 29 4.54 2.68 -3.40
N SER A 30 3.74 3.13 -2.42
CA SER A 30 2.70 4.14 -2.64
C SER A 30 3.29 5.42 -3.25
N THR A 31 4.49 5.79 -2.83
CA THR A 31 5.24 6.95 -3.33
C THR A 31 5.74 6.80 -4.77
N ASP A 32 5.70 5.59 -5.34
CA ASP A 32 5.99 5.38 -6.77
C ASP A 32 4.80 5.86 -7.64
N LEU A 33 3.60 5.95 -7.07
CA LEU A 33 2.34 6.22 -7.78
C LEU A 33 1.64 7.50 -7.30
N LEU A 34 1.90 7.92 -6.07
CA LEU A 34 1.30 9.08 -5.42
C LEU A 34 2.39 10.00 -4.85
N PRO A 35 2.13 11.31 -4.70
CA PRO A 35 3.04 12.19 -3.98
C PRO A 35 3.25 11.71 -2.54
N ASN A 36 4.42 11.98 -1.95
CA ASN A 36 4.71 11.68 -0.53
C ASN A 36 3.76 12.39 0.46
N THR A 37 3.01 13.39 -0.02
CA THR A 37 2.02 14.14 0.75
C THR A 37 0.59 13.64 0.57
N ALA A 38 0.39 12.54 -0.17
CA ALA A 38 -0.93 11.95 -0.37
C ALA A 38 -1.51 11.50 0.97
N ALA A 39 -2.83 11.65 1.12
CA ALA A 39 -3.51 11.20 2.32
C ALA A 39 -3.74 9.68 2.27
N ASP A 40 -3.89 9.05 3.43
CA ASP A 40 -4.17 7.62 3.53
C ASP A 40 -5.41 7.18 2.71
N VAL A 41 -6.42 8.06 2.59
CA VAL A 41 -7.62 7.82 1.76
C VAL A 41 -7.29 7.69 0.28
N ASP A 42 -6.28 8.42 -0.22
CA ASP A 42 -5.85 8.33 -1.61
C ASP A 42 -5.14 6.99 -1.86
N ILE A 43 -4.32 6.55 -0.89
CA ILE A 43 -3.65 5.24 -0.92
C ILE A 43 -4.69 4.11 -0.90
N LEU A 44 -5.73 4.22 -0.07
CA LEU A 44 -6.85 3.28 -0.02
C LEU A 44 -7.63 3.25 -1.34
N GLY A 45 -7.92 4.41 -1.92
CA GLY A 45 -8.60 4.54 -3.20
C GLY A 45 -7.81 3.87 -4.33
N LEU A 46 -6.50 4.15 -4.40
CA LEU A 46 -5.60 3.54 -5.38
C LEU A 46 -5.56 2.01 -5.23
N ALA A 47 -5.40 1.51 -4.00
CA ALA A 47 -5.37 0.08 -3.74
C ALA A 47 -6.69 -0.61 -4.16
N ARG A 48 -7.83 0.04 -3.90
CA ARG A 48 -9.15 -0.48 -4.31
C ARG A 48 -9.31 -0.53 -5.82
N VAL A 49 -8.95 0.55 -6.52
CA VAL A 49 -9.05 0.64 -7.99
C VAL A 49 -8.13 -0.39 -8.68
N GLU A 50 -6.91 -0.58 -8.16
CA GLU A 50 -5.94 -1.52 -8.76
C GLU A 50 -6.03 -2.96 -8.26
N GLY A 51 -6.90 -3.24 -7.28
CA GLY A 51 -7.04 -4.55 -6.64
C GLY A 51 -5.78 -4.98 -5.89
N ARG A 52 -5.15 -4.06 -5.15
CA ARG A 52 -3.94 -4.30 -4.35
C ARG A 52 -4.25 -4.43 -2.87
N ILE A 53 -3.45 -5.24 -2.20
CA ILE A 53 -3.44 -5.39 -0.74
C ILE A 53 -2.43 -4.39 -0.16
N ILE A 54 -2.89 -3.55 0.77
CA ILE A 54 -2.00 -2.60 1.44
C ILE A 54 -1.19 -3.31 2.51
N ILE A 55 0.11 -3.02 2.55
CA ILE A 55 1.01 -3.38 3.64
C ILE A 55 1.42 -2.07 4.33
N THR A 56 1.06 -1.93 5.60
CA THR A 56 1.40 -0.76 6.42
C THR A 56 1.88 -1.19 7.81
N GLN A 57 2.67 -0.33 8.45
CA GLN A 57 3.00 -0.39 9.87
C GLN A 57 2.32 0.73 10.66
N ASP A 58 1.57 1.61 9.98
CA ASP A 58 0.85 2.71 10.59
C ASP A 58 -0.45 2.19 11.22
N LEU A 59 -0.56 2.33 12.54
CA LEU A 59 -1.74 1.91 13.29
C LEU A 59 -2.97 2.80 12.98
N ASN A 60 -2.77 4.00 12.44
CA ASN A 60 -3.85 4.93 12.10
C ASN A 60 -4.65 4.50 10.86
N PHE A 61 -4.12 3.60 10.03
CA PHE A 61 -4.89 2.99 8.93
C PHE A 61 -6.15 2.27 9.43
N LEU A 62 -6.09 1.67 10.64
CA LEU A 62 -7.22 0.97 11.26
C LEU A 62 -8.37 1.93 11.62
N MET A 63 -8.06 3.21 11.89
CA MET A 63 -9.10 4.21 12.13
C MET A 63 -9.93 4.50 10.87
N LEU A 64 -9.32 4.44 9.69
CA LEU A 64 -10.01 4.70 8.41
C LEU A 64 -10.91 3.54 7.99
N ILE A 65 -10.50 2.30 8.30
CA ILE A 65 -11.33 1.10 8.07
C ILE A 65 -12.60 1.15 8.94
N THR A 66 -12.52 1.78 10.12
CA THR A 66 -13.63 1.86 11.09
C THR A 66 -14.69 2.91 10.70
N MET A 67 -14.34 3.93 9.89
CA MET A 67 -15.26 5.03 9.53
C MET A 67 -16.18 4.73 8.33
N ASN A 68 -16.35 3.47 7.93
CA ASN A 68 -17.30 3.07 6.89
C ASN A 68 -17.06 3.79 5.53
N LEU A 69 -15.81 4.08 5.20
CA LEU A 69 -15.40 4.76 3.96
C LEU A 69 -14.98 3.77 2.84
N ILE A 70 -15.23 2.47 3.03
CA ILE A 70 -14.92 1.40 2.08
C ILE A 70 -16.05 0.38 2.00
#